data_AF-A0A961Y456-F1
#
_entry.id   AF-A0A961Y456-F1
#
_cell.length_a   1.000
_cell.length_b   1.000
_cell.length_c   1.000
_cell.angle_alpha   90.00
_cell.angle_beta   90.00
_cell.angle_gamma   90.00
#
_symmetry.space_group_name_H-M   'P 1'
#
loop_
_entity.id
_entity.type
_entity.pdbx_description
1 polymer ?
#
loop_
_entity_poly.entity_id
_entity_poly.type
_entity_poly.pdbx_seq_one_letter_code
_entity_poly.pdbx_strand_id
1 'polypeptide(L)'
;YHTDHRIVAVRYYILALPVDFNPVLDLVAGAGAFTLTGKSAGLGTDGVLVTETGEFALTGQDATLTYDEGGYSCTMTAATIPGAGATGYSEGSLFGAAGSIDQEPVPGETVTVIGSDPSATIIYFLGDLTSILNGLSVWVDGTDYTSLFGTTWTHTSGVTYIGTTDGGRPTFTASTSYLIEIK
;
A
#
# COMPACT_ATOMS: atom_id res chain seq x y z
N TYR A 1 -65.63 -12.49 -25.24
CA TYR A 1 -66.02 -11.13 -24.84
C TYR A 1 -66.63 -11.23 -23.45
N HIS A 2 -66.13 -10.72 -22.33
CA HIS A 2 -65.02 -9.82 -21.98
C HIS A 2 -64.55 -10.21 -20.56
N THR A 3 -63.25 -10.10 -20.31
CA THR A 3 -62.57 -10.26 -19.03
C THR A 3 -62.90 -9.08 -18.09
N ASP A 4 -63.00 -9.32 -16.78
CA ASP A 4 -62.74 -8.24 -15.81
C ASP A 4 -61.84 -8.77 -14.67
N HIS A 5 -60.53 -8.71 -14.91
CA HIS A 5 -59.52 -8.89 -13.87
C HIS A 5 -59.17 -7.50 -13.35
N ARG A 6 -59.87 -7.08 -12.30
CA ARG A 6 -59.60 -5.81 -11.61
C ARG A 6 -58.28 -5.93 -10.85
N ILE A 7 -57.18 -5.64 -11.53
CA ILE A 7 -55.92 -5.28 -10.86
C ILE A 7 -56.13 -3.88 -10.30
N VAL A 8 -56.47 -3.81 -9.01
CA VAL A 8 -56.32 -2.57 -8.25
C VAL A 8 -54.82 -2.30 -8.19
N ALA A 9 -54.43 -1.14 -8.71
CA ALA A 9 -53.05 -0.70 -8.78
C ALA A 9 -52.29 -0.98 -7.48
N VAL A 10 -51.15 -1.67 -7.58
CA VAL A 10 -50.11 -1.53 -6.56
C VAL A 10 -48.82 -1.14 -7.27
N ARG A 11 -48.68 0.17 -7.50
CA ARG A 11 -47.38 0.76 -7.79
C ARG A 11 -46.57 0.70 -6.50
N TYR A 12 -45.69 -0.28 -6.37
CA TYR A 12 -44.59 -0.14 -5.42
C TYR A 12 -43.56 0.76 -6.10
N TYR A 13 -43.45 2.00 -5.61
CA TYR A 13 -42.30 2.84 -5.91
C TYR A 13 -41.09 2.19 -5.23
N ILE A 14 -40.23 1.53 -6.01
CA ILE A 14 -38.85 1.36 -5.58
C ILE A 14 -38.21 2.72 -5.83
N LEU A 15 -38.23 3.58 -4.82
CA LEU A 15 -37.35 4.75 -4.79
C LEU A 15 -35.93 4.18 -4.73
N ALA A 16 -35.26 4.12 -5.87
CA ALA A 16 -33.81 4.03 -5.91
C ALA A 16 -33.28 5.36 -5.37
N LEU A 17 -33.21 5.48 -4.04
CA LEU A 17 -32.29 6.42 -3.43
C LEU A 17 -30.89 5.92 -3.81
N PRO A 18 -30.00 6.78 -4.34
CA PRO A 18 -28.62 6.38 -4.51
C PRO A 18 -28.12 5.91 -3.14
N VAL A 19 -27.60 4.68 -3.07
CA VAL A 19 -26.73 4.28 -1.97
C VAL A 19 -25.46 5.07 -2.21
N ASP A 20 -25.37 6.22 -1.56
CA ASP A 20 -24.13 6.96 -1.46
C ASP A 20 -23.17 6.08 -0.64
N PHE A 21 -22.39 5.25 -1.34
CA PHE A 21 -21.14 4.76 -0.78
C PHE A 21 -20.26 6.00 -0.66
N ASN A 22 -20.25 6.61 0.52
CA ASN A 22 -19.24 7.57 0.90
C ASN A 22 -18.09 6.75 1.50
N PRO A 23 -17.08 6.32 0.72
CA PRO A 23 -15.85 5.86 1.34
C PRO A 23 -15.32 7.04 2.14
N VAL A 24 -15.28 6.88 3.46
CA VAL A 24 -14.60 7.84 4.32
C VAL A 24 -13.13 7.68 3.99
N LEU A 25 -12.63 8.59 3.18
CA LEU A 25 -11.23 8.69 2.85
C LEU A 25 -10.52 9.38 4.02
N ASP A 26 -9.98 8.60 4.95
CA ASP A 26 -9.23 9.13 6.08
C ASP A 26 -7.88 9.65 5.60
N LEU A 27 -7.85 10.91 5.16
CA LEU A 27 -6.61 11.62 4.85
C LEU A 27 -5.98 12.15 6.16
N VAL A 28 -5.12 11.35 6.79
CA VAL A 28 -4.28 11.83 7.89
C VAL A 28 -3.06 12.56 7.31
N ALA A 29 -3.24 13.83 6.94
CA ALA A 29 -2.13 14.70 6.59
C ALA A 29 -1.41 15.14 7.89
N GLY A 30 -0.22 14.61 8.14
CA GLY A 30 0.65 15.12 9.21
C GLY A 30 1.01 16.59 8.96
N ALA A 31 0.90 17.44 9.98
CA ALA A 31 1.35 18.82 9.87
C ALA A 31 2.87 18.87 9.73
N GLY A 32 3.37 19.39 8.60
CA GLY A 32 4.79 19.72 8.45
C GLY A 32 5.14 20.98 9.26
N ALA A 33 6.24 20.94 10.01
CA ALA A 33 6.73 22.09 10.76
C ALA A 33 7.60 23.00 9.87
N PHE A 34 7.32 24.31 9.85
CA PHE A 34 8.14 25.31 9.19
C PHE A 34 9.13 25.92 10.19
N THR A 35 10.44 25.79 9.94
CA THR A 35 11.46 26.51 10.72
C THR A 35 11.86 27.78 9.97
N LEU A 36 11.52 28.96 10.53
CA LEU A 36 11.92 30.26 10.00
C LEU A 36 13.17 30.77 10.74
N THR A 37 14.33 30.77 10.08
CA THR A 37 15.52 31.50 10.55
C THR A 37 15.77 32.72 9.67
N GLY A 38 15.42 33.90 10.18
CA GLY A 38 15.85 35.17 9.59
C GLY A 38 17.13 35.67 10.24
N LYS A 39 18.05 36.23 9.46
CA LYS A 39 19.16 37.05 9.99
C LYS A 39 18.70 38.50 10.11
N SER A 40 19.14 39.21 11.15
CA SER A 40 18.90 40.64 11.28
C SER A 40 19.57 41.40 10.13
N ALA A 41 18.81 42.24 9.42
CA ALA A 41 19.39 43.15 8.45
C ALA A 41 20.19 44.25 9.19
N GLY A 42 21.48 44.37 8.86
CA GLY A 42 22.32 45.45 9.39
C GLY A 42 22.07 46.74 8.62
N LEU A 43 21.79 47.85 9.32
CA LEU A 43 21.69 49.17 8.71
C LEU A 43 23.07 49.84 8.77
N GLY A 44 23.71 50.05 7.62
CA GLY A 44 24.88 50.93 7.53
C GLY A 44 24.47 52.40 7.61
N THR A 45 25.37 53.26 8.10
CA THR A 45 25.17 54.72 8.24
C THR A 45 24.78 55.46 6.96
N ASP A 46 24.89 54.78 5.82
CA ASP A 46 24.65 55.32 4.48
C ASP A 46 23.25 54.97 3.95
N GLY A 47 22.39 54.35 4.79
CA GLY A 47 20.98 54.08 4.46
C GLY A 47 20.76 52.95 3.45
N VAL A 48 21.77 52.14 3.14
CA VAL A 48 21.64 51.01 2.22
C VAL A 48 21.19 49.76 2.99
N LEU A 49 19.98 49.28 2.69
CA LEU A 49 19.48 47.99 3.16
C LEU A 49 19.91 46.90 2.17
N VAL A 50 20.87 46.07 2.56
CA VAL A 50 21.22 44.86 1.79
C VAL A 50 20.30 43.73 2.24
N THR A 51 19.34 43.35 1.41
CA THR A 51 18.48 42.19 1.65
C THR A 51 19.06 40.96 0.97
N GLU A 52 19.34 39.89 1.72
CA GLU A 52 19.64 38.59 1.15
C GLU A 52 18.33 37.84 0.83
N THR A 53 18.25 37.21 -0.34
CA THR A 53 17.13 36.33 -0.69
C THR A 53 17.22 35.03 0.11
N GLY A 54 16.19 34.71 0.89
CA GLY A 54 16.05 33.39 1.50
C GLY A 54 15.47 32.40 0.50
N GLU A 55 16.14 31.27 0.27
CA GLU A 55 15.60 30.16 -0.53
C GLU A 55 14.80 29.20 0.37
N PHE A 56 13.64 28.76 -0.12
CA PHE A 56 12.80 27.76 0.56
C PHE A 56 12.91 26.43 -0.18
N ALA A 57 13.50 25.41 0.46
CA ALA A 57 13.45 24.04 -0.02
C ALA A 57 12.21 23.34 0.56
N LEU A 58 11.26 22.99 -0.30
CA LEU A 58 10.09 22.19 0.08
C LEU A 58 10.43 20.70 -0.09
N THR A 59 10.48 19.96 1.01
CA THR A 59 10.49 18.50 1.00
C THR A 59 9.12 18.01 1.45
N GLY A 60 8.32 17.48 0.51
CA GLY A 60 7.10 16.74 0.83
C GLY A 60 7.40 15.24 0.94
N GLN A 61 6.62 14.53 1.77
CA GLN A 61 6.48 13.07 1.64
C GLN A 61 5.22 12.80 0.83
N ASP A 62 5.25 11.77 -0.01
CA ASP A 62 4.06 11.36 -0.75
C ASP A 62 2.99 10.88 0.24
N ALA A 63 1.77 11.39 0.09
CA ALA A 63 0.64 10.91 0.87
C ALA A 63 0.14 9.61 0.21
N THR A 64 0.39 8.47 0.85
CA THR A 64 -0.20 7.20 0.45
C THR A 64 -1.69 7.25 0.72
N LEU A 65 -2.50 7.20 -0.33
CA LEU A 65 -3.95 7.17 -0.23
C LEU A 65 -4.44 5.73 -0.37
N THR A 66 -4.76 5.09 0.75
CA THR A 66 -5.37 3.75 0.76
C THR A 66 -6.88 3.85 0.60
N TYR A 67 -7.43 3.08 -0.33
CA TYR A 67 -8.86 2.90 -0.49
C TYR A 67 -9.21 1.53 0.09
N ASP A 68 -9.78 1.53 1.29
CA ASP A 68 -10.12 0.32 2.03
C ASP A 68 -11.44 -0.28 1.54
N GLU A 69 -11.38 -1.19 0.58
CA GLU A 69 -12.46 -2.17 0.33
C GLU A 69 -12.32 -3.43 1.22
N GLY A 70 -11.39 -3.42 2.18
CA GLY A 70 -11.08 -4.57 3.05
C GLY A 70 -9.69 -5.20 2.81
N GLY A 71 -8.79 -4.45 2.17
CA GLY A 71 -7.42 -4.89 1.92
C GLY A 71 -6.42 -4.51 3.02
N TYR A 72 -5.19 -5.00 2.86
CA TYR A 72 -4.03 -4.81 3.70
C TYR A 72 -2.94 -4.09 2.91
N SER A 73 -2.14 -3.23 3.52
CA SER A 73 -1.08 -2.53 2.78
C SER A 73 0.12 -2.15 3.63
N CYS A 74 1.30 -2.18 3.02
CA CYS A 74 2.53 -1.62 3.58
C CYS A 74 3.38 -0.98 2.48
N THR A 75 4.21 -0.03 2.85
CA THR A 75 5.32 0.45 2.04
C THR A 75 6.56 -0.36 2.37
N MET A 76 7.18 -0.97 1.35
CA MET A 76 8.43 -1.69 1.49
C MET A 76 9.56 -0.95 0.77
N THR A 77 10.66 -0.65 1.47
CA THR A 77 11.93 -0.30 0.83
C THR A 77 12.75 -1.56 0.64
N ALA A 78 12.88 -2.00 -0.62
CA ALA A 78 13.56 -3.24 -0.94
C ALA A 78 15.07 -3.12 -0.70
N ALA A 79 15.70 -4.23 -0.31
CA ALA A 79 17.15 -4.37 -0.39
C ALA A 79 17.53 -5.79 -0.84
N THR A 80 18.82 -6.05 -1.02
CA THR A 80 19.30 -7.39 -1.38
C THR A 80 19.19 -8.31 -0.18
N ILE A 81 18.31 -9.31 -0.22
CA ILE A 81 18.12 -10.31 0.82
C ILE A 81 19.32 -11.30 0.79
N PRO A 82 20.27 -11.24 1.75
CA PRO A 82 21.46 -12.08 1.70
C PRO A 82 21.10 -13.56 1.85
N GLY A 83 21.74 -14.40 1.02
CA GLY A 83 21.53 -15.85 1.00
C GLY A 83 20.37 -16.34 0.13
N ALA A 84 19.42 -15.46 -0.24
CA ALA A 84 18.30 -15.81 -1.12
C ALA A 84 18.58 -15.54 -2.61
N GLY A 85 19.54 -14.66 -2.93
CA GLY A 85 19.69 -14.16 -4.31
C GLY A 85 18.51 -13.30 -4.77
N ALA A 86 17.73 -12.79 -3.81
CA ALA A 86 16.50 -12.04 -4.01
C ALA A 86 16.64 -10.58 -3.56
N THR A 87 15.70 -9.74 -3.97
CA THR A 87 15.50 -8.38 -3.47
C THR A 87 14.12 -8.25 -2.84
N GLY A 88 14.01 -7.45 -1.78
CA GLY A 88 12.76 -7.23 -1.05
C GLY A 88 12.97 -6.95 0.43
N TYR A 89 12.12 -7.52 1.28
CA TYR A 89 12.18 -7.52 2.73
C TYR A 89 12.25 -8.96 3.25
N SER A 90 13.01 -9.16 4.33
CA SER A 90 12.91 -10.35 5.16
C SER A 90 13.12 -9.99 6.63
N GLU A 91 12.37 -10.65 7.51
CA GLU A 91 12.49 -10.51 8.95
C GLU A 91 13.74 -11.19 9.55
N GLY A 92 14.53 -11.91 8.74
CA GLY A 92 15.73 -12.60 9.21
C GLY A 92 15.58 -14.10 9.53
N SER A 93 14.34 -14.60 9.60
CA SER A 93 14.05 -15.99 10.03
C SER A 93 14.38 -17.03 8.95
N LEU A 94 14.01 -16.75 7.69
CA LEU A 94 14.28 -17.64 6.55
C LEU A 94 15.55 -17.24 5.79
N PHE A 95 15.84 -15.94 5.71
CA PHE A 95 16.96 -15.39 4.96
C PHE A 95 17.63 -14.29 5.76
N GLY A 96 18.87 -13.92 5.43
CA GLY A 96 19.51 -12.76 6.06
C GLY A 96 18.64 -11.51 5.83
N ALA A 97 18.42 -10.71 6.87
CA ALA A 97 17.58 -9.53 6.74
C ALA A 97 18.25 -8.48 5.84
N ALA A 98 17.50 -7.94 4.88
CA ALA A 98 17.80 -6.69 4.20
C ALA A 98 16.51 -6.19 3.51
N GLY A 99 16.15 -4.95 3.84
CA GLY A 99 14.90 -4.29 3.45
C GLY A 99 14.18 -3.77 4.70
N SER A 100 13.19 -2.90 4.52
CA SER A 100 12.32 -2.44 5.61
C SER A 100 10.89 -2.28 5.14
N ILE A 101 9.94 -2.39 6.07
CA ILE A 101 8.52 -2.06 5.87
C ILE A 101 8.12 -0.96 6.85
N ASP A 102 7.11 -0.17 6.50
CA ASP A 102 6.54 0.87 7.38
C ASP A 102 5.61 0.30 8.47
N GLN A 103 4.88 -0.76 8.13
CA GLN A 103 3.99 -1.50 9.02
C GLN A 103 3.77 -2.94 8.52
N GLU A 104 3.28 -3.80 9.41
CA GLU A 104 2.79 -5.12 9.00
C GLU A 104 1.57 -4.97 8.08
N PRO A 105 1.53 -5.63 6.92
CA PRO A 105 0.40 -5.53 6.00
C PRO A 105 -0.90 -5.95 6.69
N VAL A 106 -0.85 -7.07 7.41
CA VAL A 106 -1.95 -7.59 8.22
C VAL A 106 -1.69 -7.23 9.68
N PRO A 107 -2.52 -6.39 10.33
CA PRO A 107 -2.25 -5.93 11.68
C PRO A 107 -2.08 -7.06 12.70
N GLY A 108 -0.93 -7.10 13.36
CA GLY A 108 -0.62 -8.09 14.41
C GLY A 108 -0.07 -9.42 13.89
N GLU A 109 -0.05 -9.61 12.57
CA GLU A 109 0.54 -10.79 11.94
C GLU A 109 1.92 -10.46 11.40
N THR A 110 2.83 -11.42 11.45
CA THR A 110 4.23 -11.20 11.09
C THR A 110 4.48 -11.61 9.65
N VAL A 111 4.81 -10.64 8.79
CA VAL A 111 5.30 -10.90 7.44
C VAL A 111 6.77 -11.31 7.48
N THR A 112 7.08 -12.47 6.93
CA THR A 112 8.42 -13.05 6.96
C THR A 112 9.27 -12.64 5.77
N VAL A 113 8.67 -12.67 4.58
CA VAL A 113 9.33 -12.31 3.33
C VAL A 113 8.33 -11.67 2.38
N ILE A 114 8.75 -10.57 1.77
CA ILE A 114 8.21 -10.05 0.52
C ILE A 114 9.41 -9.92 -0.39
N GLY A 115 9.54 -10.75 -1.42
CA GLY A 115 10.77 -10.76 -2.19
C GLY A 115 10.64 -11.38 -3.57
N SER A 116 11.54 -10.94 -4.46
CA SER A 116 11.63 -11.40 -5.84
C SER A 116 13.07 -11.78 -6.17
N ASP A 117 13.23 -12.89 -6.87
CA ASP A 117 14.47 -13.32 -7.50
C ASP A 117 14.26 -13.54 -9.02
N PRO A 118 15.31 -13.89 -9.78
CA PRO A 118 15.19 -14.14 -11.23
C PRO A 118 14.26 -15.30 -11.64
N SER A 119 13.76 -16.09 -10.70
CA SER A 119 12.88 -17.25 -10.91
C SER A 119 11.51 -17.14 -10.21
N ALA A 120 11.35 -16.37 -9.13
CA ALA A 120 10.12 -16.33 -8.35
C ALA A 120 9.88 -14.96 -7.66
N THR A 121 8.62 -14.71 -7.31
CA THR A 121 8.23 -13.68 -6.34
C THR A 121 7.30 -14.32 -5.32
N ILE A 122 7.52 -14.03 -4.03
CA ILE A 122 6.76 -14.63 -2.92
C ILE A 122 6.43 -13.58 -1.86
N ILE A 123 5.22 -13.72 -1.28
CA ILE A 123 4.81 -13.09 -0.04
C ILE A 123 4.50 -14.20 0.96
N TYR A 124 5.05 -14.09 2.16
CA TYR A 124 5.04 -15.14 3.15
C TYR A 124 4.84 -14.57 4.56
N PHE A 125 3.92 -15.18 5.31
CA PHE A 125 3.60 -14.84 6.68
C PHE A 125 3.78 -16.05 7.61
N LEU A 126 4.11 -15.77 8.88
CA LEU A 126 4.05 -16.78 9.93
C LEU A 126 2.59 -17.01 10.37
N GLY A 127 2.22 -18.27 10.64
CA GLY A 127 0.88 -18.64 11.10
C GLY A 127 -0.07 -19.14 10.00
N ASP A 128 -1.34 -19.36 10.38
CA ASP A 128 -2.42 -19.69 9.44
C ASP A 128 -3.33 -18.48 9.25
N LEU A 129 -3.11 -17.78 8.14
CA LEU A 129 -3.88 -16.59 7.75
C LEU A 129 -4.83 -16.88 6.59
N THR A 130 -5.09 -18.15 6.25
CA THR A 130 -5.90 -18.50 5.07
C THR A 130 -7.34 -17.99 5.15
N SER A 131 -7.92 -17.94 6.35
CA SER A 131 -9.26 -17.36 6.56
C SER A 131 -9.32 -15.86 6.35
N ILE A 132 -8.18 -15.18 6.43
CA ILE A 132 -8.02 -13.73 6.27
C ILE A 132 -7.66 -13.39 4.82
N LEU A 133 -6.74 -14.15 4.23
CA LEU A 133 -6.10 -13.80 2.96
C LEU A 133 -6.74 -14.45 1.73
N ASN A 134 -7.41 -15.59 1.85
CA ASN A 134 -8.00 -16.24 0.68
C ASN A 134 -9.05 -15.37 0.00
N GLY A 135 -8.92 -15.22 -1.31
CA GLY A 135 -9.75 -14.33 -2.13
C GLY A 135 -9.09 -12.98 -2.39
N LEU A 136 -8.09 -12.58 -1.61
CA LEU A 136 -7.36 -11.33 -1.81
C LEU A 136 -6.27 -11.49 -2.87
N SER A 137 -6.14 -10.47 -3.69
CA SER A 137 -5.15 -10.30 -4.75
C SER A 137 -3.92 -9.53 -4.27
N VAL A 138 -2.83 -9.59 -5.04
CA VAL A 138 -1.58 -8.86 -4.77
C VAL A 138 -1.41 -7.74 -5.77
N TRP A 139 -1.17 -6.53 -5.27
CA TRP A 139 -0.88 -5.34 -6.06
C TRP A 139 0.45 -4.73 -5.64
N VAL A 140 1.19 -4.19 -6.61
CA VAL A 140 2.44 -3.47 -6.38
C VAL A 140 2.38 -2.14 -7.12
N ASP A 141 2.55 -1.03 -6.41
CA ASP A 141 2.44 0.33 -6.94
C ASP A 141 1.16 0.56 -7.77
N GLY A 142 0.03 0.05 -7.28
CA GLY A 142 -1.26 0.14 -7.98
C GLY A 142 -1.38 -0.73 -9.23
N THR A 143 -0.41 -1.60 -9.53
CA THR A 143 -0.50 -2.61 -10.60
C THR A 143 -1.04 -3.92 -10.06
N ASP A 144 -2.09 -4.43 -10.69
CA ASP A 144 -2.72 -5.72 -10.37
C ASP A 144 -1.89 -6.90 -10.87
N TYR A 145 -1.53 -7.83 -9.97
CA TYR A 145 -0.85 -9.08 -10.32
C TYR A 145 -1.70 -10.35 -10.08
N THR A 146 -3.01 -10.22 -9.92
CA THR A 146 -3.96 -11.34 -9.69
C THR A 146 -3.79 -12.47 -10.70
N SER A 147 -3.57 -12.15 -11.98
CA SER A 147 -3.42 -13.18 -13.03
C SER A 147 -2.17 -14.04 -12.87
N LEU A 148 -1.16 -13.56 -12.12
CA LEU A 148 0.10 -14.27 -11.89
C LEU A 148 0.14 -14.99 -10.55
N PHE A 149 -0.32 -14.33 -9.47
CA PHE A 149 -0.35 -14.92 -8.13
C PHE A 149 -1.59 -15.79 -7.91
N GLY A 150 -2.70 -15.49 -8.58
CA GLY A 150 -4.02 -15.96 -8.19
C GLY A 150 -4.52 -15.27 -6.92
N THR A 151 -5.56 -15.85 -6.31
CA THR A 151 -6.16 -15.38 -5.04
C THR A 151 -6.22 -16.48 -3.97
N THR A 152 -5.61 -17.64 -4.25
CA THR A 152 -5.57 -18.77 -3.31
C THR A 152 -4.26 -18.74 -2.53
N TRP A 153 -4.35 -18.44 -1.24
CA TRP A 153 -3.24 -18.45 -0.30
C TRP A 153 -3.06 -19.85 0.29
N THR A 154 -1.83 -20.34 0.27
CA THR A 154 -1.51 -21.70 0.72
C THR A 154 -1.01 -21.66 2.15
N HIS A 155 -1.59 -22.45 3.04
CA HIS A 155 -1.01 -22.73 4.35
C HIS A 155 -0.37 -24.12 4.40
N THR A 156 0.87 -24.18 4.86
CA THR A 156 1.57 -25.44 5.12
C THR A 156 2.63 -25.22 6.17
N SER A 157 2.91 -26.21 7.01
CA SER A 157 4.05 -26.17 7.94
C SER A 157 4.11 -24.89 8.81
N GLY A 158 2.95 -24.36 9.23
CA GLY A 158 2.86 -23.22 10.14
C GLY A 158 3.00 -21.84 9.49
N VAL A 159 2.88 -21.76 8.16
CA VAL A 159 3.07 -20.51 7.40
C VAL A 159 2.02 -20.37 6.31
N THR A 160 1.68 -19.13 5.95
CA THR A 160 0.75 -18.83 4.86
C THR A 160 1.46 -18.01 3.81
N TYR A 161 1.36 -18.41 2.54
CA TYR A 161 2.08 -17.75 1.45
C TYR A 161 1.32 -17.78 0.12
N ILE A 162 1.74 -16.87 -0.77
CA ILE A 162 1.38 -16.86 -2.19
C ILE A 162 2.63 -16.50 -3.00
N GLY A 163 2.76 -17.06 -4.19
CA GLY A 163 3.92 -16.80 -5.03
C GLY A 163 3.70 -17.21 -6.48
N THR A 164 4.54 -16.67 -7.35
CA THR A 164 4.52 -16.95 -8.79
C THR A 164 5.95 -17.11 -9.32
N THR A 165 6.12 -17.98 -10.30
CA THR A 165 7.39 -18.19 -11.02
C THR A 165 7.35 -17.62 -12.44
N ASP A 166 6.23 -17.02 -12.84
CA ASP A 166 6.02 -16.57 -14.22
C ASP A 166 6.84 -15.33 -14.57
N GLY A 167 7.14 -15.15 -15.86
CA GLY A 167 8.03 -14.10 -16.38
C GLY A 167 7.49 -12.66 -16.32
N GLY A 168 6.27 -12.45 -15.82
CA GLY A 168 5.63 -11.12 -15.68
C GLY A 168 5.51 -10.61 -14.25
N ARG A 169 6.06 -11.33 -13.27
CA ARG A 169 5.96 -11.02 -11.84
C ARG A 169 6.60 -9.68 -11.48
N PRO A 170 6.20 -9.04 -10.36
CA PRO A 170 6.84 -7.81 -9.93
C PRO A 170 8.31 -8.08 -9.58
N THR A 171 9.16 -7.13 -9.92
CA THR A 171 10.60 -7.17 -9.65
C THR A 171 10.95 -6.01 -8.73
N PHE A 172 11.72 -6.29 -7.68
CA PHE A 172 12.10 -5.28 -6.71
C PHE A 172 13.54 -4.83 -6.95
N THR A 173 13.77 -3.52 -6.95
CA THR A 173 15.11 -2.94 -7.05
C THR A 173 15.57 -2.49 -5.67
N ALA A 174 16.80 -2.82 -5.30
CA ALA A 174 17.33 -2.43 -4.00
C ALA A 174 17.36 -0.90 -3.85
N SER A 175 17.05 -0.41 -2.64
CA SER A 175 16.86 0.99 -2.26
C SER A 175 15.63 1.68 -2.84
N THR A 176 14.79 0.97 -3.59
CA THR A 176 13.51 1.50 -4.10
C THR A 176 12.37 1.16 -3.14
N SER A 177 11.49 2.12 -2.91
CA SER A 177 10.25 1.94 -2.14
C SER A 177 9.11 1.53 -3.05
N TYR A 178 8.27 0.62 -2.57
CA TYR A 178 7.11 0.06 -3.26
C TYR A 178 5.91 0.07 -2.31
N LEU A 179 4.74 0.45 -2.80
CA LEU A 179 3.48 0.21 -2.11
C LEU A 179 3.02 -1.21 -2.43
N ILE A 180 2.88 -2.03 -1.41
CA ILE A 180 2.35 -3.38 -1.50
C ILE A 180 0.94 -3.37 -0.94
N GLU A 181 -0.03 -3.84 -1.73
CA GLU A 181 -1.41 -3.98 -1.29
C GLU A 181 -1.88 -5.43 -1.49
N ILE A 182 -2.64 -5.96 -0.53
CA ILE A 182 -3.30 -7.26 -0.57
C ILE A 182 -4.80 -7.01 -0.41
N LYS A 183 -5.59 -7.07 -1.48
CA LYS A 183 -7.01 -6.64 -1.49
C LYS A 183 -7.89 -7.46 -2.42
#